data_AF-A0A6P5RMI3-F1
#
_entry.id   AF-A0A6P5RMI3-F1
#
_cell.length_a   1.000
_cell.length_b   1.000
_cell.length_c   1.000
_cell.angle_alpha   90.00
_cell.angle_beta   90.00
_cell.angle_gamma   90.00
#
_symmetry.space_group_name_H-M   'P 1'
#
loop_
_entity.id
_entity.type
_entity.pdbx_description
1 polymer ?
#
loop_
_entity_poly.entity_id
_entity_poly.type
_entity_poly.pdbx_seq_one_letter_code
_entity_poly.pdbx_strand_id
1 'polypeptide(L)'
;MSSNFCSKPVDVSKFGIIYAGAQKNVGPSGVTVVIIRKDLIGNAQEITPVMLDFKIHDENKSLYNTPPCYGIYMCGLVFEDLLEQGGLGEIEKKNKRKADLLYNAIDESKGFYRCPVEKSVRSLMNVPFTLEKPELEAEFVKEAAKEKMVQLKGHRSVGGMRASIYNAMPLAGVEKLVAFMKDFQAKHA
;
A
#
# COMPACT_ATOMS: atom_id res chain seq x y z
N MET A 1 2.42 -9.87 -3.15
CA MET A 1 2.06 -8.49 -3.53
C MET A 1 0.85 -8.10 -2.69
N SER A 2 0.96 -7.20 -1.71
CA SER A 2 -0.20 -6.88 -0.85
C SER A 2 -0.52 -5.40 -0.95
N SER A 3 0.27 -4.55 -0.32
CA SER A 3 0.12 -3.09 -0.38
C SER A 3 0.39 -2.49 -1.77
N ASN A 4 1.07 -3.22 -2.64
CA ASN A 4 1.45 -2.77 -3.97
C ASN A 4 0.64 -3.42 -5.11
N PHE A 5 -0.37 -4.23 -4.79
CA PHE A 5 -1.23 -4.83 -5.81
C PHE A 5 -1.95 -3.72 -6.60
N CYS A 6 -1.95 -3.80 -7.93
CA CYS A 6 -2.46 -2.76 -8.83
C CYS A 6 -1.83 -1.35 -8.65
N SER A 7 -0.61 -1.25 -8.10
CA SER A 7 0.10 0.05 -8.01
C SER A 7 0.98 0.36 -9.23
N LYS A 8 1.28 -0.66 -10.04
CA LYS A 8 2.07 -0.61 -11.27
C LYS A 8 1.85 -1.87 -12.12
N PRO A 9 2.22 -1.88 -13.41
CA PRO A 9 2.21 -3.08 -14.22
C PRO A 9 3.15 -4.16 -13.65
N VAL A 10 2.73 -5.41 -13.76
CA VAL A 10 3.54 -6.58 -13.39
C VAL A 10 3.37 -7.63 -14.47
N ASP A 11 4.47 -8.25 -14.87
CA ASP A 11 4.45 -9.43 -15.74
C ASP A 11 3.98 -10.65 -14.94
N VAL A 12 2.68 -10.95 -15.01
CA VAL A 12 2.03 -12.04 -14.28
C VAL A 12 2.62 -13.40 -14.67
N SER A 13 3.16 -13.57 -15.88
CA SER A 13 3.72 -14.84 -16.36
C SER A 13 4.92 -15.32 -15.53
N LYS A 14 5.60 -14.40 -14.83
CA LYS A 14 6.74 -14.70 -13.94
C LYS A 14 6.34 -15.28 -12.59
N PHE A 15 5.05 -15.42 -12.31
CA PHE A 15 4.53 -15.85 -11.01
C PHE A 15 3.72 -17.13 -11.14
N GLY A 16 3.92 -18.07 -10.20
CA GLY A 16 2.99 -19.18 -10.02
C GLY A 16 1.70 -18.73 -9.32
N ILE A 17 1.83 -17.89 -8.30
CA ILE A 17 0.70 -17.32 -7.55
C ILE A 17 0.98 -15.87 -7.16
N ILE A 18 -0.04 -15.03 -7.29
CA ILE A 18 -0.10 -13.68 -6.75
C ILE A 18 -1.35 -13.62 -5.87
N TYR A 19 -1.21 -13.20 -4.62
CA TYR A 19 -2.34 -13.00 -3.72
C TYR A 19 -2.26 -11.64 -3.05
N ALA A 20 -3.41 -10.99 -2.85
CA ALA A 20 -3.53 -9.68 -2.21
C ALA A 20 -4.84 -9.56 -1.42
N GLY A 21 -4.75 -9.26 -0.13
CA GLY A 21 -5.90 -8.75 0.63
C GLY A 21 -6.29 -7.35 0.16
N ALA A 22 -7.57 -7.11 -0.07
CA ALA A 22 -8.06 -5.90 -0.73
C ALA A 22 -7.83 -4.61 0.09
N GLN A 23 -7.84 -4.69 1.43
CA GLN A 23 -7.86 -3.58 2.40
C GLN A 23 -6.71 -2.57 2.33
N LYS A 24 -5.72 -2.79 1.48
CA LYS A 24 -4.58 -1.89 1.35
C LYS A 24 -4.76 -0.96 0.15
N ASN A 25 -4.94 -1.53 -1.04
CA ASN A 25 -4.79 -0.76 -2.27
C ASN A 25 -5.97 -0.88 -3.25
N VAL A 26 -6.89 -1.83 -3.05
CA VAL A 26 -7.92 -2.17 -4.06
C VAL A 26 -9.33 -2.39 -3.50
N GLY A 27 -9.59 -2.09 -2.24
CA GLY A 27 -10.94 -2.21 -1.69
C GLY A 27 -10.99 -2.28 -0.16
N PRO A 28 -12.16 -2.60 0.40
CA PRO A 28 -12.34 -2.80 1.84
C PRO A 28 -11.75 -4.14 2.32
N SER A 29 -11.56 -4.28 3.63
CA SER A 29 -11.20 -5.56 4.25
C SER A 29 -12.29 -6.61 4.13
N GLY A 30 -11.87 -7.87 3.93
CA GLY A 30 -12.77 -9.02 3.83
C GLY A 30 -12.70 -9.78 2.51
N VAL A 31 -11.93 -9.29 1.54
CA VAL A 31 -11.70 -9.97 0.25
C VAL A 31 -10.20 -10.21 0.05
N THR A 32 -9.86 -11.39 -0.45
CA THR A 32 -8.51 -11.70 -0.95
C THR A 32 -8.61 -12.05 -2.43
N VAL A 33 -7.87 -11.33 -3.26
CA VAL A 33 -7.72 -11.64 -4.68
C VAL A 33 -6.57 -12.62 -4.84
N VAL A 34 -6.77 -13.69 -5.60
CA VAL A 34 -5.73 -14.68 -5.94
C VAL A 34 -5.70 -14.85 -7.46
N ILE A 35 -4.51 -14.68 -8.04
CA ILE A 35 -4.19 -15.00 -9.43
C ILE A 35 -3.24 -16.20 -9.37
N ILE A 36 -3.69 -17.36 -9.81
CA ILE A 36 -2.94 -18.62 -9.73
C ILE A 36 -2.80 -19.24 -11.13
N ARG A 37 -1.61 -19.76 -11.42
CA ARG A 37 -1.32 -20.48 -12.67
C ARG A 37 -2.06 -21.82 -12.66
N LYS A 38 -2.77 -22.12 -13.75
CA LYS A 38 -3.71 -23.27 -13.80
C LYS A 38 -3.07 -24.62 -13.56
N ASP A 39 -1.83 -24.83 -14.00
CA ASP A 39 -1.06 -26.07 -13.79
C ASP A 39 -0.75 -26.35 -12.30
N LEU A 40 -0.88 -25.36 -11.42
CA LEU A 40 -0.71 -25.52 -9.98
C LEU A 40 -2.00 -25.98 -9.28
N ILE A 41 -3.16 -25.87 -9.93
CA ILE A 41 -4.46 -26.24 -9.37
C ILE A 41 -4.65 -27.76 -9.43
N GLY A 42 -5.27 -28.33 -8.39
CA GLY A 42 -5.56 -29.78 -8.32
C GLY A 42 -4.51 -30.63 -7.63
N ASN A 43 -3.48 -30.00 -7.04
CA ASN A 43 -2.38 -30.65 -6.31
C ASN A 43 -2.44 -30.36 -4.80
N ALA A 44 -3.64 -30.14 -4.24
CA ALA A 44 -3.79 -29.97 -2.79
C ALA A 44 -3.41 -31.26 -2.05
N GLN A 45 -2.88 -31.14 -0.83
CA GLN A 45 -2.61 -32.30 0.03
C GLN A 45 -3.94 -32.99 0.39
N GLU A 46 -3.94 -34.31 0.58
CA GLU A 46 -5.17 -35.06 0.91
C GLU A 46 -5.87 -34.54 2.19
N ILE A 47 -5.09 -34.02 3.15
CA ILE A 47 -5.60 -33.45 4.40
C ILE A 47 -6.16 -32.03 4.26
N THR A 48 -6.08 -31.42 3.08
CA THR A 48 -6.48 -30.01 2.87
C THR A 48 -7.98 -29.86 3.07
N PRO A 49 -8.44 -29.00 3.99
CA PRO A 49 -9.86 -28.68 4.11
C PRO A 49 -10.42 -28.14 2.80
N VAL A 50 -11.66 -28.51 2.45
CA VAL A 50 -12.32 -28.13 1.19
C VAL A 50 -12.26 -26.61 0.90
N MET A 51 -12.38 -25.77 1.92
CA MET A 51 -12.34 -24.30 1.78
C MET A 51 -10.94 -23.73 1.50
N LEU A 52 -9.89 -24.52 1.69
CA LEU A 52 -8.50 -24.13 1.42
C LEU A 52 -7.97 -24.73 0.10
N ASP A 53 -8.78 -25.53 -0.61
CA ASP A 53 -8.41 -26.10 -1.90
C ASP A 53 -8.77 -25.13 -3.04
N PHE A 54 -7.76 -24.65 -3.77
CA PHE A 54 -7.95 -23.76 -4.92
C PHE A 54 -8.73 -24.41 -6.06
N LYS A 55 -8.72 -25.75 -6.19
CA LYS A 55 -9.53 -26.45 -7.19
C LYS A 55 -11.02 -26.21 -6.96
N ILE A 56 -11.45 -26.28 -5.70
CA ILE A 56 -12.84 -26.01 -5.32
C ILE A 56 -13.24 -24.58 -5.68
N HIS A 57 -12.37 -23.60 -5.42
CA HIS A 57 -12.62 -22.20 -5.78
C HIS A 57 -12.66 -21.99 -7.30
N ASP A 58 -11.77 -22.61 -8.07
CA ASP A 58 -11.71 -22.49 -9.54
C ASP A 58 -12.95 -23.11 -10.22
N GLU A 59 -13.28 -24.37 -9.86
CA GLU A 59 -14.42 -25.10 -10.43
C GLU A 59 -15.76 -24.43 -10.14
N ASN A 60 -15.88 -23.77 -8.98
CA ASN A 60 -17.09 -23.05 -8.56
C ASN A 60 -17.03 -21.54 -8.84
N LYS A 61 -16.05 -21.04 -9.59
CA LYS A 61 -15.90 -19.61 -9.92
C LYS A 61 -15.90 -18.69 -8.69
N SER A 62 -15.28 -19.13 -7.60
CA SER A 62 -15.26 -18.49 -6.27
C SER A 62 -16.64 -18.36 -5.59
N LEU A 63 -17.60 -19.21 -5.97
CA LEU A 63 -18.97 -19.23 -5.45
C LEU A 63 -19.35 -20.57 -4.79
N TYR A 64 -18.37 -21.32 -4.29
CA TYR A 64 -18.62 -22.59 -3.59
C TYR A 64 -19.49 -22.40 -2.34
N ASN A 65 -19.28 -21.30 -1.61
CA ASN A 65 -20.11 -20.86 -0.50
C ASN A 65 -20.45 -19.36 -0.67
N THR A 66 -21.20 -18.79 0.30
CA THR A 66 -21.56 -17.36 0.29
C THR A 66 -20.32 -16.47 0.25
N PRO A 67 -20.06 -15.73 -0.84
CA PRO A 67 -18.89 -14.88 -0.94
C PRO A 67 -19.13 -13.53 -0.23
N PRO A 68 -18.08 -12.75 0.05
CA PRO A 68 -18.20 -11.39 0.59
C PRO A 68 -18.70 -10.40 -0.47
N CYS A 69 -19.99 -10.51 -0.85
CA CYS A 69 -20.59 -9.80 -2.00
C CYS A 69 -20.29 -8.30 -2.03
N TYR A 70 -20.47 -7.59 -0.91
CA TYR A 70 -20.21 -6.15 -0.84
C TYR A 70 -18.73 -5.82 -1.08
N GLY A 71 -17.81 -6.60 -0.50
CA GLY A 71 -16.39 -6.41 -0.69
C GLY A 71 -15.97 -6.63 -2.15
N ILE A 72 -16.54 -7.66 -2.79
CA ILE A 72 -16.30 -7.96 -4.22
C ILE A 72 -16.81 -6.81 -5.10
N TYR A 73 -18.02 -6.33 -4.85
CA TYR A 73 -18.61 -5.19 -5.56
C TYR A 73 -17.73 -3.94 -5.46
N MET A 74 -17.29 -3.58 -4.25
CA MET A 74 -16.42 -2.43 -4.04
C MET A 74 -15.05 -2.58 -4.73
N CYS A 75 -14.48 -3.79 -4.78
CA CYS A 75 -13.26 -4.03 -5.55
C CYS A 75 -13.49 -3.80 -7.06
N GLY A 76 -14.65 -4.24 -7.58
CA GLY A 76 -15.06 -3.99 -8.97
C GLY A 76 -15.06 -2.49 -9.32
N LEU A 77 -15.73 -1.67 -8.51
CA LEU A 77 -15.75 -0.22 -8.69
C LEU A 77 -14.35 0.41 -8.64
N VAL A 78 -13.48 -0.06 -7.74
CA VAL A 78 -12.09 0.43 -7.68
C VAL A 78 -11.31 0.03 -8.93
N PHE A 79 -11.54 -1.17 -9.49
CA PHE A 79 -10.89 -1.57 -10.74
C PHE A 79 -11.36 -0.75 -11.93
N GLU A 80 -12.64 -0.41 -12.00
CA GLU A 80 -13.20 0.50 -13.00
C GLU A 80 -12.55 1.90 -12.90
N ASP A 81 -12.48 2.48 -11.71
CA ASP A 81 -11.80 3.77 -11.46
C ASP A 81 -10.31 3.74 -11.87
N LEU A 82 -9.60 2.64 -11.61
CA LEU A 82 -8.20 2.50 -12.05
C LEU A 82 -8.07 2.46 -13.58
N LEU A 83 -9.03 1.85 -14.28
CA LEU A 83 -9.06 1.83 -15.75
C LEU A 83 -9.39 3.21 -16.31
N GLU A 84 -10.36 3.92 -15.72
CA GLU A 84 -10.72 5.30 -16.09
C GLU A 84 -9.56 6.28 -15.89
N GLN A 85 -8.71 6.05 -14.89
CA GLN A 85 -7.47 6.81 -14.66
C GLN A 85 -6.34 6.50 -15.67
N GLY A 86 -6.58 5.69 -16.69
CA GLY A 86 -5.59 5.31 -17.72
C GLY A 86 -4.83 4.02 -17.42
N GLY A 87 -5.30 3.23 -16.45
CA GLY A 87 -4.75 1.93 -16.12
C GLY A 87 -3.41 1.99 -15.37
N LEU A 88 -2.80 0.81 -15.18
CA LEU A 88 -1.67 0.65 -14.25
C LEU A 88 -0.42 1.45 -14.62
N GLY A 89 -0.21 1.76 -15.90
CA GLY A 89 0.93 2.60 -16.34
C GLY A 89 0.83 4.04 -15.85
N GLU A 90 -0.36 4.66 -15.91
CA GLU A 90 -0.59 6.00 -15.37
C GLU A 90 -0.59 6.00 -13.84
N ILE A 91 -1.15 4.96 -13.23
CA ILE A 91 -1.12 4.76 -11.78
C ILE A 91 0.32 4.65 -11.27
N GLU A 92 1.22 3.95 -11.98
CA GLU A 92 2.63 3.89 -11.63
C GLU A 92 3.29 5.28 -11.66
N LYS A 93 3.05 6.07 -12.72
CA LYS A 93 3.58 7.44 -12.82
C LYS A 93 3.09 8.33 -11.67
N LYS A 94 1.80 8.27 -11.35
CA LYS A 94 1.18 9.01 -10.22
C LYS A 94 1.80 8.59 -8.88
N ASN A 95 1.96 7.29 -8.67
CA ASN A 95 2.54 6.75 -7.44
C ASN A 95 4.03 7.10 -7.30
N LYS A 96 4.79 7.05 -8.40
CA LYS A 96 6.19 7.48 -8.44
C LYS A 96 6.32 8.96 -8.08
N ARG A 97 5.51 9.85 -8.68
CA ARG A 97 5.51 11.28 -8.36
C ARG A 97 5.26 11.56 -6.87
N LYS A 98 4.28 10.87 -6.26
CA LYS A 98 4.01 10.97 -4.81
C LYS A 98 5.22 10.53 -3.99
N ALA A 99 5.78 9.36 -4.29
CA ALA A 99 6.91 8.81 -3.56
C ALA A 99 8.16 9.71 -3.68
N ASP A 100 8.48 10.15 -4.90
CA ASP A 100 9.63 11.02 -5.17
C ASP A 100 9.52 12.33 -4.39
N LEU A 101 8.34 12.96 -4.38
CA LEU A 101 8.10 14.20 -3.63
C LEU A 101 8.40 14.02 -2.13
N LEU A 102 7.92 12.93 -1.53
CA LEU A 102 8.12 12.67 -0.11
C LEU A 102 9.56 12.24 0.20
N TYR A 103 10.16 11.37 -0.61
CA TYR A 103 11.54 10.94 -0.44
C TYR A 103 12.54 12.08 -0.63
N ASN A 104 12.30 13.00 -1.55
CA ASN A 104 13.14 14.19 -1.72
C ASN A 104 13.08 15.07 -0.47
N ALA A 105 11.88 15.28 0.10
CA ALA A 105 11.74 16.03 1.35
C ALA A 105 12.52 15.39 2.51
N ILE A 106 12.60 14.06 2.56
CA ILE A 106 13.40 13.32 3.55
C ILE A 106 14.89 13.46 3.25
N ASP A 107 15.32 13.21 2.01
CA ASP A 107 16.73 13.21 1.64
C ASP A 107 17.37 14.61 1.71
N GLU A 108 16.60 15.67 1.44
CA GLU A 108 17.04 17.07 1.50
C GLU A 108 17.00 17.66 2.91
N SER A 109 16.46 16.93 3.90
CA SER A 109 16.26 17.44 5.26
C SER A 109 17.55 17.54 6.09
N LYS A 110 18.74 17.33 5.49
CA LYS A 110 20.04 17.30 6.18
C LYS A 110 20.07 16.35 7.38
N GLY A 111 19.35 15.23 7.31
CA GLY A 111 19.32 14.21 8.36
C GLY A 111 18.28 14.42 9.46
N PHE A 112 17.51 15.51 9.44
CA PHE A 112 16.37 15.70 10.37
C PHE A 112 15.31 14.61 10.24
N TYR A 113 14.99 14.21 9.00
CA TYR A 113 14.24 13.01 8.67
C TYR A 113 15.19 11.99 8.06
N ARG A 114 15.03 10.70 8.42
CA ARG A 114 15.87 9.62 7.88
C ARG A 114 15.01 8.44 7.46
N CYS A 115 15.12 8.03 6.20
CA CYS A 115 14.55 6.76 5.76
C CYS A 115 15.59 5.65 5.97
N PRO A 116 15.28 4.59 6.75
CA PRO A 116 16.23 3.49 7.01
C PRO A 116 16.39 2.53 5.82
N VAL A 117 15.73 2.81 4.70
CA VAL A 117 15.68 1.93 3.52
C VAL A 117 16.61 2.45 2.44
N GLU A 118 17.43 1.55 1.90
CA GLU A 118 18.33 1.80 0.76
C GLU A 118 17.53 2.28 -0.47
N LYS A 119 18.09 3.24 -1.22
CA LYS A 119 17.36 3.99 -2.24
C LYS A 119 16.78 3.11 -3.35
N SER A 120 17.52 2.10 -3.80
CA SER A 120 17.10 1.22 -4.90
C SER A 120 15.90 0.33 -4.55
N VAL A 121 15.64 0.10 -3.26
CA VAL A 121 14.54 -0.76 -2.77
C VAL A 121 13.45 0.01 -2.01
N ARG A 122 13.44 1.34 -2.08
CA ARG A 122 12.41 2.18 -1.46
C ARG A 122 11.03 1.87 -2.03
N SER A 123 10.05 1.77 -1.14
CA SER A 123 8.66 1.47 -1.52
C SER A 123 7.96 2.71 -2.05
N LEU A 124 7.25 2.57 -3.17
CA LEU A 124 6.36 3.63 -3.65
C LEU A 124 5.05 3.75 -2.85
N MET A 125 4.76 2.81 -1.95
CA MET A 125 3.47 2.73 -1.24
C MET A 125 3.57 3.08 0.24
N ASN A 126 4.65 2.66 0.91
CA ASN A 126 4.82 2.83 2.34
C ASN A 126 6.19 3.45 2.59
N VAL A 127 6.22 4.71 2.99
CA VAL A 127 7.44 5.47 3.21
C VAL A 127 7.71 5.57 4.70
N PRO A 128 8.56 4.69 5.28
CA PRO A 128 9.00 4.82 6.66
C PRO A 128 10.08 5.90 6.78
N PHE A 129 10.03 6.67 7.85
CA PHE A 129 11.09 7.60 8.20
C PHE A 129 11.12 7.82 9.71
N THR A 130 12.29 8.10 10.27
CA THR A 130 12.47 8.51 11.66
C THR A 130 12.83 9.99 11.70
N LEU A 131 12.62 10.62 12.86
CA LEU A 131 13.18 11.94 13.13
C LEU A 131 14.58 11.78 13.72
N GLU A 132 15.43 12.79 13.59
CA GLU A 132 16.76 12.82 14.20
C GLU A 132 16.68 12.73 15.73
N LYS A 133 15.69 13.39 16.31
CA LYS A 133 15.38 13.42 17.75
C LYS A 133 14.10 12.59 18.00
N PRO A 134 14.20 11.35 18.50
CA PRO A 134 13.04 10.48 18.71
C PRO A 134 11.97 11.07 19.63
N GLU A 135 12.35 11.94 20.57
CA GLU A 135 11.44 12.65 21.46
C GLU A 135 10.44 13.55 20.73
N LEU A 136 10.77 14.01 19.50
CA LEU A 136 9.89 14.83 18.67
C LEU A 136 8.80 14.00 17.96
N GLU A 137 8.89 12.68 17.96
CA GLU A 137 7.95 11.82 17.23
C GLU A 137 6.50 11.97 17.72
N ALA A 138 6.31 12.06 19.04
CA ALA A 138 4.99 12.25 19.63
C ALA A 138 4.40 13.62 19.27
N GLU A 139 5.24 14.66 19.27
CA GLU A 139 4.85 16.02 18.90
C GLU A 139 4.51 16.10 17.40
N PHE A 140 5.33 15.50 16.52
CA PHE A 140 5.07 15.42 15.09
C PHE A 140 3.70 14.82 14.78
N VAL A 141 3.36 13.68 15.40
CA VAL A 141 2.04 13.05 15.21
C VAL A 141 0.91 13.92 15.75
N LYS A 142 1.12 14.58 16.89
CA LYS A 142 0.12 15.48 17.50
C LYS A 142 -0.13 16.71 16.63
N GLU A 143 0.91 17.32 16.08
CA GLU A 143 0.83 18.49 15.21
C GLU A 143 0.18 18.13 13.87
N ALA A 144 0.63 17.03 13.24
CA ALA A 144 0.05 16.54 12.00
C ALA A 144 -1.46 16.24 12.13
N ALA A 145 -1.88 15.72 13.28
CA ALA A 145 -3.29 15.45 13.56
C ALA A 145 -4.14 16.73 13.62
N LYS A 146 -3.59 17.88 14.08
CA LYS A 146 -4.29 19.19 14.03
C LYS A 146 -4.60 19.59 12.59
N GLU A 147 -3.76 19.17 11.66
CA GLU A 147 -3.95 19.38 10.21
C GLU A 147 -4.73 18.25 9.51
N LYS A 148 -5.34 17.34 10.28
CA LYS A 148 -6.10 16.18 9.79
C LYS A 148 -5.25 15.14 9.06
N MET A 149 -3.93 15.14 9.26
CA MET A 149 -3.05 14.08 8.78
C MET A 149 -2.95 13.00 9.85
N VAL A 150 -3.65 11.89 9.63
CA VAL A 150 -3.78 10.80 10.60
C VAL A 150 -2.98 9.57 10.18
N GLN A 151 -2.78 8.64 11.12
CA GLN A 151 -2.13 7.32 10.87
C GLN A 151 -0.68 7.40 10.35
N LEU A 152 0.04 8.48 10.69
CA LEU A 152 1.47 8.64 10.37
C LEU A 152 2.40 7.91 11.35
N LYS A 153 1.89 7.48 12.51
CA LYS A 153 2.71 6.74 13.48
C LYS A 153 3.19 5.42 12.85
N GLY A 154 4.49 5.18 12.96
CA GLY A 154 5.13 3.96 12.48
C GLY A 154 4.60 2.71 13.17
N HIS A 155 4.94 1.55 12.60
CA HIS A 155 4.52 0.27 13.19
C HIS A 155 5.18 0.08 14.57
N ARG A 156 4.44 -0.48 15.53
CA ARG A 156 4.90 -0.63 16.93
C ARG A 156 6.24 -1.37 17.07
N SER A 157 6.54 -2.29 16.16
CA SER A 157 7.78 -3.07 16.19
C SER A 157 9.02 -2.32 15.70
N VAL A 158 8.85 -1.16 15.04
CA VAL A 158 9.96 -0.40 14.44
C VAL A 158 10.04 1.02 15.02
N GLY A 159 8.92 1.60 15.45
CA GLY A 159 8.86 3.01 15.86
C GLY A 159 8.85 3.96 14.66
N GLY A 160 9.17 5.24 14.89
CA GLY A 160 9.23 6.23 13.83
C GLY A 160 7.89 6.61 13.24
N MET A 161 7.94 7.08 12.00
CA MET A 161 6.81 7.48 11.18
C MET A 161 6.69 6.59 9.96
N ARG A 162 5.48 6.52 9.41
CA ARG A 162 5.19 5.86 8.14
C ARG A 162 4.06 6.56 7.42
N ALA A 163 4.34 7.10 6.24
CA ALA A 163 3.31 7.59 5.32
C ALA A 163 2.90 6.46 4.36
N SER A 164 1.62 6.07 4.38
CA SER A 164 1.06 5.11 3.42
C SER A 164 0.37 5.88 2.29
N ILE A 165 0.96 5.84 1.10
CA ILE A 165 0.59 6.67 -0.07
C ILE A 165 0.02 5.82 -1.21
N TYR A 166 -0.90 4.90 -0.86
CA TYR A 166 -1.65 4.01 -1.75
C TYR A 166 -2.31 4.72 -2.95
N ASN A 167 -2.84 3.97 -3.91
CA ASN A 167 -3.44 4.50 -5.15
C ASN A 167 -4.44 5.64 -4.88
N ALA A 168 -5.32 5.45 -3.88
CA ALA A 168 -6.35 6.40 -3.49
C ALA A 168 -5.82 7.64 -2.75
N MET A 169 -4.57 7.65 -2.26
CA MET A 169 -3.96 8.84 -1.66
C MET A 169 -3.68 9.87 -2.78
N PRO A 170 -4.31 11.06 -2.74
CA PRO A 170 -4.09 12.10 -3.75
C PRO A 170 -2.71 12.73 -3.60
N LEU A 171 -2.18 13.27 -4.70
CA LEU A 171 -0.90 14.00 -4.69
C LEU A 171 -0.93 15.17 -3.69
N ALA A 172 -2.03 15.91 -3.65
CA ALA A 172 -2.24 17.02 -2.72
C ALA A 172 -2.08 16.62 -1.24
N GLY A 173 -2.43 15.38 -0.87
CA GLY A 173 -2.20 14.87 0.48
C GLY A 173 -0.72 14.71 0.82
N VAL A 174 0.09 14.30 -0.17
CA VAL A 174 1.54 14.18 -0.03
C VAL A 174 2.22 15.54 -0.05
N GLU A 175 1.75 16.48 -0.90
CA GLU A 175 2.22 17.87 -0.91
C GLU A 175 1.98 18.54 0.44
N LYS A 176 0.79 18.35 1.03
CA LYS A 176 0.48 18.85 2.38
C LYS A 176 1.40 18.27 3.44
N LEU A 177 1.65 16.96 3.41
CA LEU A 177 2.59 16.31 4.33
C LEU A 177 4.00 16.88 4.20
N VAL A 178 4.49 17.08 2.98
CA VAL A 178 5.83 17.64 2.74
C VAL A 178 5.93 19.09 3.20
N ALA A 179 4.90 19.91 2.99
CA ALA A 179 4.86 21.27 3.53
C ALA A 179 4.94 21.26 5.06
N PHE A 180 4.10 20.44 5.71
CA PHE A 180 4.13 20.25 7.16
C PHE A 180 5.50 19.77 7.67
N MET A 181 6.15 18.83 6.98
CA MET A 181 7.49 18.35 7.35
C MET A 181 8.53 19.48 7.30
N LYS A 182 8.48 20.35 6.29
CA LYS A 182 9.38 21.50 6.19
C LYS A 182 9.15 22.50 7.33
N ASP A 183 7.90 22.80 7.63
CA ASP A 183 7.54 23.71 8.72
C ASP A 183 7.92 23.16 10.10
N PHE A 184 7.68 21.86 10.32
CA PHE A 184 8.08 21.17 11.55
C PHE A 184 9.60 21.18 11.70
N GLN A 185 10.35 20.85 10.64
CA GLN A 185 11.81 20.95 10.66
C GLN A 185 12.26 22.38 11.00
N ALA A 186 11.70 23.41 10.37
CA ALA A 186 12.10 24.80 10.60
C ALA A 186 11.91 25.27 12.07
N LYS A 187 10.95 24.69 12.80
CA LYS A 187 10.70 24.98 14.21
C LYS A 187 11.62 24.23 15.19
N HIS A 188 12.19 23.09 14.77
CA HIS A 188 12.86 22.14 15.68
C HIS A 188 14.30 21.75 15.29
N ALA A 189 14.79 22.22 14.13
CA ALA A 189 16.16 22.01 13.63
C ALA A 189 17.20 22.79 14.46
#